data_AF-A0A7J6U9K7-F1
#
_entry.id   AF-A0A7J6U9K7-F1
#
_cell.length_a   1.000
_cell.length_b   1.000
_cell.length_c   1.000
_cell.angle_alpha   90.00
_cell.angle_beta   90.00
_cell.angle_gamma   90.00
#
_symmetry.space_group_name_H-M   'P 1'
#
loop_
_entity.id
_entity.type
_entity.pdbx_description
1 polymer ?
#
loop_
_entity_poly.entity_id
_entity_poly.type
_entity_poly.pdbx_seq_one_letter_code
_entity_poly.pdbx_strand_id
1 'polypeptide(L)'
;MLVKCVTVECIPTLIQLRRPVHAVYCAAMRRFGLGVDEEMVKRAYTHGFKTTQMKYPNFGVTPDGALKYYKDWWRMSVFETLNAPGMPATGWSGDEFDLFFQ
;
A
#
# COMPACT_ATOMS: atom_id res chain seq x y z
N MET A 1 42.50 3.45 10.70
CA MET A 1 41.48 2.44 10.32
C MET A 1 40.76 2.97 9.08
N LEU A 2 40.79 2.27 7.94
CA LEU A 2 40.18 2.77 6.70
C LEU A 2 38.94 1.94 6.35
N VAL A 3 37.75 2.49 6.60
CA VAL A 3 36.48 1.94 6.10
C VAL A 3 36.47 2.11 4.58
N LYS A 4 36.25 1.00 3.86
CA LYS A 4 36.31 0.97 2.39
C LYS A 4 34.95 1.03 1.71
N CYS A 5 33.87 0.68 2.42
CA CYS A 5 32.52 0.70 1.89
C CYS A 5 31.52 0.87 3.03
N VAL A 6 30.48 1.67 2.80
CA VAL A 6 29.32 1.81 3.68
C VAL A 6 28.08 1.67 2.80
N THR A 7 27.25 0.66 3.11
CA THR A 7 25.91 0.53 2.55
C THR A 7 24.90 1.06 3.55
N VAL A 8 23.85 1.73 3.05
CA VAL A 8 22.84 2.37 3.89
C VAL A 8 21.46 2.07 3.35
N GLU A 9 20.56 1.72 4.27
CA GLU A 9 19.13 1.61 3.99
C GLU A 9 18.56 3.02 3.76
N CYS A 10 17.78 3.20 2.70
CA CYS A 10 17.32 4.53 2.30
C CYS A 10 16.30 5.13 3.28
N ILE A 11 15.38 4.31 3.81
CA ILE A 11 14.34 4.73 4.76
C ILE A 11 14.57 4.04 6.11
N PRO A 12 14.60 4.77 7.25
CA PRO A 12 14.42 6.21 7.38
C PRO A 12 15.73 7.01 7.28
N THR A 13 16.87 6.39 6.95
CA THR A 13 18.21 6.98 7.12
C THR A 13 18.48 8.17 6.21
N LEU A 14 18.20 8.02 4.91
CA LEU A 14 18.50 9.03 3.88
C LEU A 14 17.27 9.89 3.57
N ILE A 15 16.08 9.28 3.58
CA ILE A 15 14.81 9.94 3.29
C ILE A 15 13.72 9.51 4.27
N GLN A 16 12.75 10.39 4.45
CA GLN A 16 11.56 10.13 5.26
C GLN A 16 10.30 10.63 4.53
N LEU A 17 9.17 9.96 4.81
CA LEU A 17 7.88 10.43 4.35
C LEU A 17 7.51 11.73 5.08
N ARG A 18 7.11 12.76 4.33
CA ARG A 18 6.65 14.04 4.91
C ARG A 18 5.37 13.89 5.74
N ARG A 19 4.57 12.88 5.42
CA ARG A 19 3.31 12.52 6.08
C ARG A 19 3.20 11.01 6.10
N PRO A 20 2.58 10.42 7.12
CA PRO A 20 2.35 8.99 7.12
C PRO A 20 1.40 8.58 5.98
N VAL A 21 1.54 7.34 5.50
CA VAL A 21 0.79 6.83 4.32
C VAL A 21 -0.72 6.94 4.52
N HIS A 22 -1.23 6.60 5.71
CA HIS A 22 -2.66 6.70 6.01
C HIS A 22 -3.19 8.13 5.89
N ALA A 23 -2.42 9.15 6.29
CA ALA A 23 -2.83 10.54 6.15
C ALA A 23 -2.93 10.96 4.67
N VAL A 24 -2.06 10.43 3.80
CA VAL A 24 -2.14 10.63 2.35
C VAL A 24 -3.41 9.99 1.79
N TYR A 25 -3.76 8.78 2.24
CA TYR A 25 -4.98 8.08 1.83
C TYR A 25 -6.23 8.84 2.30
N CYS A 26 -6.27 9.29 3.56
CA CYS A 26 -7.36 10.11 4.07
C CYS A 26 -7.56 11.37 3.24
N ALA A 27 -6.47 12.08 2.90
CA ALA A 27 -6.55 13.28 2.08
C ALA A 27 -7.10 12.99 0.67
N ALA A 28 -6.68 11.87 0.05
CA ALA A 28 -7.20 11.44 -1.24
C ALA A 28 -8.70 11.11 -1.16
N MET A 29 -9.12 10.29 -0.19
CA MET A 29 -10.53 9.90 0.00
C MET A 29 -11.43 11.11 0.26
N ARG A 30 -11.00 12.04 1.11
CA ARG A 30 -11.75 13.27 1.40
C ARG A 30 -11.92 14.16 0.16
N ARG A 31 -10.94 14.18 -0.76
CA ARG A 31 -11.07 14.89 -2.05
C ARG A 31 -12.17 14.32 -2.94
N PHE A 32 -12.48 13.02 -2.80
CA PHE A 32 -13.59 12.36 -3.46
C PHE A 32 -14.88 12.37 -2.63
N GLY A 33 -14.96 13.19 -1.57
CA GLY A 33 -16.16 13.31 -0.74
C GLY A 33 -16.36 12.17 0.26
N LEU A 34 -15.39 11.27 0.42
CA LEU A 34 -15.49 10.17 1.38
C LEU A 34 -15.09 10.66 2.78
N GLY A 35 -16.04 10.64 3.71
CA GLY A 35 -15.81 10.88 5.12
C GLY A 35 -15.06 9.71 5.76
N VAL A 36 -13.78 9.88 6.04
CA VAL A 36 -12.94 8.84 6.64
C VAL A 36 -12.24 9.30 7.91
N ASP A 37 -12.27 8.42 8.91
CA ASP A 37 -11.50 8.51 10.14
C ASP A 37 -10.04 8.08 9.89
N GLU A 38 -9.09 8.78 10.51
CA GLU A 38 -7.67 8.56 10.25
C GLU A 38 -7.16 7.25 10.86
N GLU A 39 -7.62 6.92 12.07
CA GLU A 39 -7.24 5.66 12.73
C GLU A 39 -7.87 4.46 12.04
N MET A 40 -9.09 4.59 11.49
CA MET A 40 -9.69 3.59 10.60
C MET A 40 -8.81 3.34 9.37
N VAL A 41 -8.42 4.38 8.63
CA VAL A 41 -7.59 4.23 7.41
C VAL A 41 -6.22 3.65 7.75
N LYS A 42 -5.65 4.00 8.90
CA LYS A 42 -4.39 3.43 9.39
C LYS A 42 -4.49 1.92 9.67
N ARG A 43 -5.57 1.47 10.32
CA ARG A 43 -5.85 0.04 10.54
C ARG A 43 -6.06 -0.68 9.21
N ALA A 44 -6.84 -0.09 8.31
CA ALA A 44 -7.11 -0.61 6.98
C ALA A 44 -5.82 -0.77 6.16
N TYR A 45 -4.95 0.25 6.14
CA TYR A 45 -3.66 0.19 5.47
C TYR A 45 -2.77 -0.91 6.04
N THR A 46 -2.70 -1.01 7.37
CA THR A 46 -1.91 -2.05 8.04
C THR A 46 -2.43 -3.45 7.68
N HIS A 47 -3.75 -3.62 7.63
CA HIS A 47 -4.38 -4.85 7.19
C HIS A 47 -4.04 -5.17 5.73
N GLY A 48 -4.31 -4.23 4.82
CA GLY A 48 -4.09 -4.41 3.39
C GLY A 48 -2.65 -4.75 3.06
N PHE A 49 -1.70 -3.99 3.62
CA PHE A 49 -0.27 -4.26 3.45
C PHE A 49 0.12 -5.67 3.92
N LYS A 50 -0.29 -6.07 5.13
CA LYS A 50 0.03 -7.40 5.67
C LYS A 50 -0.60 -8.51 4.86
N THR A 51 -1.87 -8.37 4.48
CA THR A 51 -2.59 -9.35 3.66
C THR A 51 -1.88 -9.54 2.31
N THR A 52 -1.53 -8.45 1.62
CA THR A 52 -0.81 -8.52 0.36
C THR A 52 0.59 -9.10 0.53
N GLN A 53 1.31 -8.75 1.59
CA GLN A 53 2.65 -9.30 1.88
C GLN A 53 2.61 -10.82 2.12
N MET A 54 1.60 -11.32 2.83
CA MET A 54 1.44 -12.76 3.06
C MET A 54 1.08 -13.51 1.78
N LYS A 55 0.22 -12.94 0.92
CA LYS A 55 -0.17 -13.55 -0.36
C LYS A 55 0.96 -13.50 -1.40
N TYR A 56 1.71 -12.40 -1.42
CA TYR A 56 2.71 -12.08 -2.43
C TYR A 56 4.00 -11.58 -1.76
N PRO A 57 4.80 -12.48 -1.14
CA PRO A 57 6.08 -12.09 -0.54
C PRO A 57 7.03 -11.50 -1.58
N ASN A 58 7.97 -10.64 -1.14
CA ASN A 58 8.94 -9.96 -2.01
C ASN A 58 8.31 -9.28 -3.23
N PHE A 59 7.21 -8.55 -3.01
CA PHE A 59 6.44 -7.87 -4.04
C PHE A 59 5.79 -8.79 -5.08
N GLY A 60 5.78 -10.10 -4.88
CA GLY A 60 5.19 -11.08 -5.79
C GLY A 60 5.90 -11.24 -7.13
N VAL A 61 7.03 -10.55 -7.33
CA VAL A 61 7.82 -10.59 -8.57
C VAL A 61 8.90 -11.66 -8.42
N THR A 62 8.58 -12.87 -8.87
CA THR A 62 9.54 -13.95 -9.06
C THR A 62 9.42 -14.48 -10.49
N PRO A 63 10.42 -15.21 -11.03
CA PRO A 63 10.32 -15.79 -12.38
C PRO A 63 9.06 -16.62 -12.61
N ASP A 64 8.59 -17.30 -11.55
CA ASP A 64 7.34 -18.09 -11.52
C ASP A 64 6.24 -17.38 -10.69
N GLY A 65 6.37 -16.06 -10.53
CA GLY A 65 5.59 -15.26 -9.58
C GLY A 65 4.15 -15.02 -10.02
N ALA A 66 3.28 -14.85 -9.04
CA ALA A 66 1.87 -14.53 -9.29
C ALA A 66 1.68 -13.09 -9.85
N LEU A 67 2.66 -12.20 -9.67
CA LEU A 67 2.60 -10.82 -10.16
C LEU A 67 3.71 -10.53 -11.16
N LYS A 68 3.34 -9.92 -12.28
CA LYS A 68 4.26 -9.60 -13.37
C LYS A 68 5.09 -8.34 -13.09
N TYR A 69 4.54 -7.36 -12.38
CA TYR A 69 5.20 -6.10 -12.09
C TYR A 69 5.04 -5.65 -10.63
N TYR A 70 6.06 -4.97 -10.09
CA TYR A 70 6.04 -4.39 -8.74
C TYR A 70 4.83 -3.47 -8.48
N LYS A 71 4.37 -2.75 -9.51
CA LYS A 71 3.20 -1.87 -9.39
C LYS A 71 1.92 -2.64 -9.11
N ASP A 72 1.84 -3.90 -9.55
CA ASP A 72 0.65 -4.75 -9.35
C ASP A 72 0.54 -5.13 -7.88
N TRP A 73 1.67 -5.33 -7.21
CA TRP A 73 1.69 -5.56 -5.77
C TRP A 73 1.13 -4.37 -4.99
N TRP A 74 1.55 -3.15 -5.34
CA TRP A 74 1.04 -1.94 -4.70
C TRP A 74 -0.44 -1.71 -5.00
N ARG A 75 -0.90 -2.05 -6.20
CA ARG A 75 -2.33 -2.07 -6.54
C ARG A 75 -3.10 -3.02 -5.65
N MET A 76 -2.64 -4.27 -5.50
CA MET A 76 -3.27 -5.24 -4.59
C MET A 76 -3.27 -4.75 -3.13
N SER A 77 -2.19 -4.12 -2.67
CA SER A 77 -2.14 -3.54 -1.32
C SER A 77 -3.15 -2.42 -1.11
N VAL A 78 -3.36 -1.57 -2.12
CA VAL A 78 -4.42 -0.55 -2.08
C VAL A 78 -5.79 -1.21 -2.11
N PHE A 79 -6.03 -2.22 -2.96
CA PHE A 79 -7.28 -2.95 -3.04
C PHE A 79 -7.68 -3.57 -1.69
N GLU A 80 -6.77 -4.30 -1.07
CA GLU A 80 -6.98 -4.93 0.24
C GLU A 80 -7.16 -3.89 1.34
N THR A 81 -6.55 -2.70 1.20
CA THR A 81 -6.77 -1.56 2.12
C THR A 81 -8.19 -1.03 1.98
N LEU A 82 -8.68 -0.79 0.76
CA LEU A 82 -10.03 -0.24 0.54
C LEU A 82 -11.14 -1.23 0.91
N ASN A 83 -10.88 -2.53 0.75
CA ASN A 83 -11.79 -3.60 1.12
C ASN A 83 -11.68 -4.05 2.59
N ALA A 84 -10.79 -3.45 3.37
CA ALA A 84 -10.66 -3.78 4.79
C ALA A 84 -11.95 -3.46 5.57
N PRO A 85 -12.29 -4.24 6.61
CA PRO A 85 -13.49 -4.00 7.41
C PRO A 85 -13.57 -2.57 7.96
N GLY A 86 -14.71 -1.94 7.76
CA GLY A 86 -15.00 -0.59 8.23
C GLY A 86 -14.64 0.53 7.25
N MET A 87 -13.98 0.25 6.14
CA MET A 87 -13.76 1.26 5.10
C MET A 87 -15.07 1.61 4.37
N PRO A 88 -15.28 2.88 3.97
CA PRO A 88 -16.50 3.27 3.24
C PRO A 88 -16.57 2.68 1.83
N ALA A 89 -15.44 2.19 1.32
CA ALA A 89 -15.27 1.58 0.01
C ALA A 89 -15.19 0.05 0.12
N THR A 90 -15.86 -0.57 1.09
CA THR A 90 -15.91 -2.04 1.19
C THR A 90 -16.79 -2.63 0.09
N GLY A 91 -16.29 -3.68 -0.59
CA GLY A 91 -17.07 -4.47 -1.54
C GLY A 91 -16.73 -4.24 -3.00
N TRP A 92 -15.58 -3.62 -3.30
CA TRP A 92 -15.11 -3.51 -4.68
C TRP A 92 -14.77 -4.90 -5.21
N SER A 93 -15.38 -5.28 -6.34
CA SER A 93 -14.86 -6.38 -7.13
C SER A 93 -13.46 -6.05 -7.68
N GLY A 94 -12.68 -7.07 -8.02
CA GLY A 94 -11.38 -6.87 -8.66
C GLY A 94 -11.51 -6.06 -9.95
N ASP A 95 -12.55 -6.32 -10.74
CA ASP A 95 -12.80 -5.66 -12.02
C ASP A 95 -13.12 -4.17 -11.86
N GLU A 96 -13.94 -3.80 -10.88
CA GLU A 96 -14.23 -2.38 -10.57
C GLU A 96 -12.98 -1.63 -10.14
N PHE A 97 -12.11 -2.30 -9.38
CA PHE A 97 -10.85 -1.71 -8.94
C PHE A 97 -9.85 -1.53 -10.08
N ASP A 98 -9.75 -2.51 -10.97
CA ASP A 98 -8.86 -2.42 -12.11
C ASP A 98 -9.24 -1.28 -13.06
N LEU A 99 -10.54 -1.03 -13.25
CA LEU A 99 -11.05 0.11 -14.03
C LEU A 99 -10.65 1.47 -13.43
N PHE A 100 -10.59 1.59 -12.11
CA PHE A 100 -10.18 2.83 -11.44
C PHE A 100 -8.69 3.15 -11.66
N PHE A 101 -7.87 2.14 -11.98
CA PHE A 101 -6.44 2.28 -12.15
C PHE A 101 -5.96 2.30 -13.61
N GLN A 102 -6.86 2.21 -14.60
CA GLN A 102 -6.54 2.39 -16.03
C GLN A 102 -6.33 3.87 -16.37
#